data_AF-A0A6J6CNJ9-F1
#
_entry.id   AF-A0A6J6CNJ9-F1
#
_cell.length_a   1.000
_cell.length_b   1.000
_cell.length_c   1.000
_cell.angle_alpha   90.00
_cell.angle_beta   90.00
_cell.angle_gamma   90.00
#
_symmetry.space_group_name_H-M   'P 1'
#
loop_
_entity.id
_entity.type
_entity.pdbx_description
1 polymer ?
#
loop_
_entity_poly.entity_id
_entity_poly.type
_entity_poly.pdbx_seq_one_letter_code
_entity_poly.pdbx_strand_id
1 'polypeptide(L)'
;MMTLKPQANGIEIREATKDDLPAIMELEQACFANDAWDSQTMRSEITAKHTYYLVALAAGSLLGYAGLSKLAGNSQADIQTIAVDQEFRGRGIASALMRKVLAQAKQLEASEIFLEVRADNPAAQGLYKGLGFEQIDTRKRYYQPDGIDALIMRLDLSKQNNLQPLVLGIETSCDETGIGIVRGNTLLANIISSSMDEHARFGGVVPEIAARAHLEALLPTLEKALAEAKVTLGEIDAIAVTNGPGLGGALMVGIGAAKALAVATGKPIYAVNHLVGHVGVDILERGKLETPTVALLVSGGHTSLLLVRDLLQDVELLGETIDDAAGEAFDKVARVLGLKYPGGPEIDRAAIGGDPKAIRFPRGLMLPKDMEKHRYDFSFSGLKTAVARWVELAESKQEEINIADVAASFREAVADVLISKAVAACIDKKVPRLLLGGGVVANSRLRELAAERCAENGIELRIPALSLCTDNGAMIAALGAQLIMAGQPASSLGFGSESTLPVTTVQSR
;
A
#
# COMPACT_ATOMS: atom_id res chain seq x y z
N MET A 1 19.56 -13.62 -32.36
CA MET A 1 18.17 -13.18 -32.18
C MET A 1 17.52 -14.04 -31.11
N MET A 2 17.61 -13.61 -29.85
CA MET A 2 16.84 -14.20 -28.75
C MET A 2 15.43 -13.62 -28.83
N THR A 3 14.45 -14.47 -29.08
CA THR A 3 13.03 -14.11 -29.05
C THR A 3 12.65 -13.74 -27.62
N LEU A 4 12.44 -12.44 -27.39
CA LEU A 4 11.81 -11.89 -26.19
C LEU A 4 10.46 -12.59 -25.99
N LYS A 5 10.26 -13.22 -24.82
CA LYS A 5 8.95 -13.77 -24.43
C LYS A 5 7.98 -12.61 -24.24
N PRO A 6 6.78 -12.62 -24.86
CA PRO A 6 5.78 -11.58 -24.61
C PRO A 6 5.31 -11.67 -23.15
N GLN A 7 5.33 -10.55 -22.45
CA GLN A 7 4.67 -10.37 -21.15
C GLN A 7 3.14 -10.52 -21.31
N ALA A 8 2.45 -10.90 -20.23
CA ALA A 8 1.01 -11.14 -20.17
C ALA A 8 0.12 -9.87 -20.28
N ASN A 9 0.54 -8.87 -21.04
CA ASN A 9 -0.31 -7.72 -21.38
C ASN A 9 -1.26 -8.13 -22.51
N GLY A 10 -2.56 -8.21 -22.21
CA GLY A 10 -3.62 -8.48 -23.20
C GLY A 10 -4.42 -9.76 -23.01
N ILE A 11 -4.28 -10.46 -21.87
CA ILE A 11 -5.13 -11.62 -21.53
C ILE A 11 -6.26 -11.17 -20.61
N GLU A 12 -7.50 -11.30 -21.09
CA GLU A 12 -8.73 -11.07 -20.32
C GLU A 12 -9.18 -12.37 -19.66
N ILE A 13 -9.51 -12.35 -18.37
CA ILE A 13 -10.13 -13.50 -17.68
C ILE A 13 -11.50 -13.09 -17.17
N ARG A 14 -12.54 -13.79 -17.65
CA ARG A 14 -13.94 -13.56 -17.29
C ARG A 14 -14.68 -14.89 -17.07
N GLU A 15 -15.87 -14.80 -16.48
CA GLU A 15 -16.78 -15.94 -16.37
C GLU A 15 -17.17 -16.46 -17.76
N ALA A 16 -17.21 -17.78 -17.88
CA ALA A 16 -17.64 -18.48 -19.07
C ALA A 16 -19.15 -18.31 -19.26
N THR A 17 -19.56 -18.15 -20.51
CA THR A 17 -20.96 -18.10 -20.91
C THR A 17 -21.28 -19.30 -21.80
N LYS A 18 -22.57 -19.52 -22.08
CA LYS A 18 -22.98 -20.58 -23.02
C LYS A 18 -22.38 -20.41 -24.41
N ASP A 19 -22.08 -19.18 -24.81
CA ASP A 19 -21.53 -18.85 -26.12
C ASP A 19 -20.05 -19.27 -26.24
N ASP A 20 -19.36 -19.46 -25.11
CA ASP A 20 -17.96 -19.93 -25.09
C ASP A 20 -17.86 -21.46 -25.25
N LEU A 21 -18.97 -22.20 -25.13
CA LEU A 21 -18.98 -23.66 -25.13
C LEU A 21 -18.29 -24.27 -26.36
N PRO A 22 -18.50 -23.82 -27.61
CA PRO A 22 -17.81 -24.40 -28.76
C PRO A 22 -16.28 -24.30 -28.63
N ALA A 23 -15.76 -23.13 -28.25
CA ALA A 23 -14.32 -22.90 -28.11
C ALA A 23 -13.72 -23.66 -26.91
N ILE A 24 -14.47 -23.77 -25.80
CA ILE A 24 -14.06 -24.62 -24.66
C ILE A 24 -13.96 -26.08 -25.11
N MET A 25 -14.93 -26.58 -25.88
CA MET A 25 -14.93 -27.97 -26.34
C MET A 25 -13.80 -28.29 -27.32
N GLU A 26 -13.45 -27.36 -28.21
CA GLU A 26 -12.26 -27.51 -29.07
C GLU A 26 -10.99 -27.67 -28.22
N LEU A 27 -10.83 -26.82 -27.20
CA LEU A 27 -9.65 -26.87 -26.32
C LEU A 27 -9.65 -28.10 -25.39
N GLU A 28 -10.81 -28.50 -24.85
CA GLU A 28 -11.00 -29.69 -24.01
C GLU A 28 -10.56 -30.95 -24.77
N GLN A 29 -11.03 -31.13 -26.00
CA GLN A 29 -10.66 -32.27 -26.85
C GLN A 29 -9.17 -32.26 -27.18
N ALA A 30 -8.60 -31.09 -27.48
CA ALA A 30 -7.18 -30.96 -27.79
C ALA A 30 -6.27 -31.24 -26.57
N CYS A 31 -6.71 -30.90 -25.35
CA CYS A 31 -5.91 -31.06 -24.14
C CYS A 31 -6.04 -32.45 -23.50
N PHE A 32 -7.22 -33.05 -23.53
CA PHE A 32 -7.53 -34.22 -22.70
C PHE A 32 -7.79 -35.50 -23.48
N ALA A 33 -7.95 -35.45 -24.81
CA ALA A 33 -8.15 -36.62 -25.66
C ALA A 33 -9.19 -37.61 -25.10
N ASN A 34 -8.75 -38.75 -24.55
CA ASN A 34 -9.64 -39.79 -24.00
C ASN A 34 -10.30 -39.40 -22.67
N ASP A 35 -9.72 -38.45 -21.92
CA ASP A 35 -10.28 -37.93 -20.67
C ASP A 35 -11.21 -36.72 -20.91
N ALA A 36 -11.34 -36.27 -22.16
CA ALA A 36 -12.13 -35.09 -22.50
C ALA A 36 -13.60 -35.29 -22.17
N TRP A 37 -14.19 -34.31 -21.49
CA TRP A 37 -15.62 -34.31 -21.22
C TRP A 37 -16.43 -34.18 -22.51
N ASP A 38 -17.65 -34.72 -22.50
CA ASP A 38 -18.59 -34.50 -23.59
C ASP A 38 -19.23 -33.10 -23.52
N SER A 39 -19.77 -32.63 -24.65
CA SER A 39 -20.33 -31.28 -24.75
C SER A 39 -21.56 -31.05 -23.86
N GLN A 40 -22.34 -32.10 -23.58
CA GLN A 40 -23.52 -32.00 -22.72
C GLN A 40 -23.13 -31.86 -21.25
N THR A 41 -22.11 -32.60 -20.82
CA THR A 41 -21.50 -32.50 -19.48
C THR A 41 -20.91 -31.11 -19.28
N MET A 42 -20.05 -30.64 -20.19
CA MET A 42 -19.47 -29.29 -20.11
C MET A 42 -20.53 -28.18 -20.11
N ARG A 43 -21.58 -28.31 -20.93
CA ARG A 43 -22.70 -27.37 -20.93
C ARG A 43 -23.41 -27.33 -19.58
N SER A 44 -23.63 -28.49 -18.96
CA SER A 44 -24.28 -28.58 -17.65
C SER A 44 -23.45 -27.87 -16.59
N GLU A 45 -22.13 -28.04 -16.64
CA GLU A 45 -21.17 -27.43 -15.72
C GLU A 45 -21.05 -25.91 -15.90
N ILE A 46 -21.05 -25.39 -17.13
CA ILE A 46 -21.04 -23.93 -17.37
C ILE A 46 -22.35 -23.26 -16.89
N THR A 47 -23.44 -24.01 -16.80
CA THR A 47 -24.79 -23.43 -16.57
C THR A 47 -25.37 -23.73 -15.20
N ALA A 48 -24.75 -24.62 -14.43
CA ALA A 48 -25.19 -24.98 -13.10
C ALA A 48 -24.90 -23.85 -12.09
N LYS A 49 -25.77 -23.71 -11.09
CA LYS A 49 -25.65 -22.65 -10.08
C LYS A 49 -24.56 -22.89 -9.04
N HIS A 50 -24.07 -24.13 -8.94
CA HIS A 50 -23.10 -24.56 -7.92
C HIS A 50 -21.69 -24.69 -8.52
N THR A 51 -21.51 -24.29 -9.77
CA THR A 51 -20.25 -24.36 -10.50
C THR A 51 -19.89 -22.96 -10.98
N TYR A 52 -18.61 -22.74 -11.20
CA TYR A 52 -18.07 -21.47 -11.66
C TYR A 52 -16.95 -21.74 -12.64
N TYR A 53 -17.17 -21.34 -13.89
CA TYR A 53 -16.22 -21.55 -14.98
C TYR A 53 -15.66 -20.22 -15.45
N LEU A 54 -14.35 -20.18 -15.67
CA LEU A 54 -13.63 -19.02 -16.18
C LEU A 54 -13.02 -19.35 -17.54
N VAL A 55 -12.99 -18.37 -18.43
CA VAL A 55 -12.22 -18.40 -19.69
C VAL A 55 -11.14 -17.34 -19.68
N ALA A 56 -9.99 -17.66 -20.26
CA ALA A 56 -8.90 -16.74 -20.56
C ALA A 56 -8.90 -16.46 -22.07
N LEU A 57 -8.95 -15.18 -22.45
CA LEU A 57 -9.09 -14.73 -23.83
C LEU A 57 -7.94 -13.79 -24.19
N ALA A 58 -7.47 -13.84 -25.44
CA ALA A 58 -6.62 -12.80 -26.02
C ALA A 58 -7.11 -12.44 -27.41
N ALA A 59 -7.37 -11.15 -27.64
CA ALA A 59 -7.93 -10.65 -28.90
C ALA A 59 -9.21 -11.41 -29.35
N GLY A 60 -10.03 -11.87 -28.38
CA GLY A 60 -11.25 -12.64 -28.64
C GLY A 60 -11.07 -14.15 -28.78
N SER A 61 -9.85 -14.66 -28.87
CA SER A 61 -9.57 -16.10 -28.94
C SER A 61 -9.40 -16.72 -27.56
N LEU A 62 -10.00 -17.88 -27.34
CA LEU A 62 -9.91 -18.63 -26.08
C LEU A 62 -8.56 -19.33 -25.96
N LEU A 63 -7.83 -19.01 -24.89
CA LEU A 63 -6.50 -19.55 -24.60
C LEU A 63 -6.51 -20.59 -23.46
N GLY A 64 -7.55 -20.60 -22.65
CA GLY A 64 -7.67 -21.51 -21.51
C GLY A 64 -8.98 -21.36 -20.77
N TYR A 65 -9.31 -22.34 -19.94
CA TYR A 65 -10.45 -22.29 -19.02
C TYR A 65 -10.15 -23.06 -17.75
N ALA A 66 -10.90 -22.79 -16.69
CA ALA A 66 -10.86 -23.53 -15.44
C ALA A 66 -12.25 -23.58 -14.79
N GLY A 67 -12.56 -24.71 -14.16
CA GLY A 67 -13.85 -24.97 -13.51
C GLY A 67 -13.71 -25.23 -12.01
N LEU A 68 -14.61 -24.62 -11.24
CA LEU A 68 -14.78 -24.84 -9.80
C LEU A 68 -16.18 -25.37 -9.55
N SER A 69 -16.32 -26.39 -8.71
CA SER A 69 -17.60 -26.83 -8.15
C SER A 69 -17.63 -26.53 -6.65
N LYS A 70 -18.73 -25.96 -6.18
CA LYS A 70 -18.96 -25.58 -4.79
C LYS A 70 -20.46 -25.63 -4.49
N LEU A 71 -20.89 -26.68 -3.78
CA LEU A 71 -22.25 -26.71 -3.25
C LEU A 71 -22.42 -25.72 -2.10
N ALA A 72 -23.55 -25.01 -2.10
CA ALA A 72 -23.92 -24.10 -1.02
C ALA A 72 -24.07 -24.85 0.31
N GLY A 73 -23.53 -24.28 1.39
CA GLY A 73 -23.55 -24.87 2.73
C GLY A 73 -22.54 -26.00 2.97
N ASN A 74 -21.86 -26.50 1.93
CA ASN A 74 -20.68 -27.34 2.13
C ASN A 74 -19.47 -26.45 2.48
N SER A 75 -18.46 -26.96 3.16
CA SER A 75 -17.19 -26.26 3.37
C SER A 75 -16.14 -26.63 2.30
N GLN A 76 -16.39 -27.68 1.51
CA GLN A 76 -15.48 -28.17 0.48
C GLN A 76 -15.82 -27.60 -0.90
N ALA A 77 -14.78 -27.37 -1.70
CA ALA A 77 -14.86 -27.05 -3.13
C ALA A 77 -13.96 -27.99 -3.94
N ASP A 78 -14.25 -28.17 -5.23
CA ASP A 78 -13.51 -29.06 -6.12
C ASP A 78 -13.12 -28.33 -7.40
N ILE A 79 -11.85 -28.41 -7.78
CA ILE A 79 -11.41 -27.97 -9.10
C ILE A 79 -11.70 -29.10 -10.08
N GLN A 80 -12.65 -28.84 -10.97
CA GLN A 80 -13.16 -29.84 -11.90
C GLN A 80 -12.22 -30.06 -13.08
N THR A 81 -11.74 -28.96 -13.67
CA THR A 81 -10.90 -29.01 -14.87
C THR A 81 -10.10 -27.72 -15.02
N ILE A 82 -8.95 -27.82 -15.68
CA ILE A 82 -8.17 -26.67 -16.13
C ILE A 82 -7.39 -27.03 -17.39
N ALA A 83 -7.60 -26.24 -18.44
CA ALA A 83 -6.89 -26.41 -19.70
C ALA A 83 -6.30 -25.09 -20.17
N VAL A 84 -5.13 -25.18 -20.79
CA VAL A 84 -4.49 -24.07 -21.49
C VAL A 84 -3.98 -24.59 -22.81
N ASP A 85 -4.26 -23.84 -23.86
CA ASP A 85 -3.79 -24.11 -25.22
C ASP A 85 -2.28 -24.35 -25.24
N GLN A 86 -1.88 -25.41 -25.94
CA GLN A 86 -0.50 -25.90 -25.96
C GLN A 86 0.50 -24.83 -26.42
N GLU A 87 0.14 -23.95 -27.35
CA GLU A 87 1.00 -22.89 -27.86
C GLU A 87 1.22 -21.75 -26.83
N PHE A 88 0.35 -21.67 -25.84
CA PHE A 88 0.33 -20.62 -24.81
C PHE A 88 0.72 -21.11 -23.41
N ARG A 89 1.08 -22.40 -23.27
CA ARG A 89 1.62 -22.95 -22.01
C ARG A 89 2.95 -22.29 -21.64
N GLY A 90 3.26 -22.28 -20.34
CA GLY A 90 4.47 -21.66 -19.80
C GLY A 90 4.45 -20.12 -19.76
N ARG A 91 3.31 -19.49 -20.07
CA ARG A 91 3.12 -18.03 -20.03
C ARG A 91 2.34 -17.52 -18.81
N GLY A 92 2.10 -18.39 -17.83
CA GLY A 92 1.41 -18.03 -16.57
C GLY A 92 -0.13 -18.00 -16.63
N ILE A 93 -0.75 -18.38 -17.77
CA ILE A 93 -2.22 -18.38 -17.94
C ILE A 93 -2.91 -19.30 -16.93
N ALA A 94 -2.43 -20.53 -16.77
CA ALA A 94 -3.00 -21.48 -15.82
C ALA A 94 -2.92 -20.94 -14.38
N SER A 95 -1.80 -20.32 -14.00
CA SER A 95 -1.65 -19.68 -12.70
C SER A 95 -2.60 -18.50 -12.51
N ALA A 96 -2.86 -17.72 -13.56
CA ALA A 96 -3.81 -16.62 -13.51
C ALA A 96 -5.27 -17.11 -13.34
N LEU A 97 -5.67 -18.13 -14.11
CA LEU A 97 -6.98 -18.80 -13.99
C LEU A 97 -7.15 -19.39 -12.58
N MET A 98 -6.17 -20.15 -12.10
CA MET A 98 -6.20 -20.75 -10.77
C MET A 98 -6.34 -19.70 -9.67
N ARG A 99 -5.58 -18.61 -9.71
CA ARG A 99 -5.71 -17.54 -8.70
C ARG A 99 -7.14 -16.99 -8.63
N LYS A 100 -7.81 -16.82 -9.77
CA LYS A 100 -9.22 -16.40 -9.82
C LYS A 100 -10.16 -17.48 -9.27
N VAL A 101 -9.95 -18.74 -9.62
CA VAL A 101 -10.70 -19.88 -9.07
C VAL A 101 -10.58 -19.94 -7.54
N LEU A 102 -9.36 -19.84 -7.01
CA LEU A 102 -9.11 -19.85 -5.56
C LEU A 102 -9.76 -18.65 -4.86
N ALA A 103 -9.73 -17.47 -5.48
CA ALA A 103 -10.41 -16.29 -4.96
C ALA A 103 -11.94 -16.50 -4.92
N GLN A 104 -12.52 -17.10 -5.95
CA GLN A 104 -13.96 -17.43 -5.97
C GLN A 104 -14.32 -18.45 -4.88
N ALA A 105 -13.52 -19.51 -4.70
CA ALA A 105 -13.75 -20.50 -3.65
C ALA A 105 -13.78 -19.86 -2.25
N LYS A 106 -12.90 -18.88 -2.00
CA LYS A 106 -12.90 -18.09 -0.76
C LYS A 106 -14.15 -17.23 -0.61
N GLN A 107 -14.61 -16.56 -1.69
CA GLN A 107 -15.85 -15.79 -1.66
C GLN A 107 -17.08 -16.65 -1.36
N LEU A 108 -17.03 -17.93 -1.76
CA LEU A 108 -18.06 -18.92 -1.48
C LEU A 108 -17.83 -19.68 -0.16
N GLU A 109 -16.98 -19.13 0.72
CA GLU A 109 -16.71 -19.62 2.09
C GLU A 109 -16.23 -21.08 2.15
N ALA A 110 -15.49 -21.54 1.14
CA ALA A 110 -14.83 -22.84 1.21
C ALA A 110 -13.72 -22.82 2.29
N SER A 111 -13.64 -23.88 3.10
CA SER A 111 -12.56 -24.13 4.06
C SER A 111 -11.45 -25.00 3.47
N GLU A 112 -11.73 -25.76 2.41
CA GLU A 112 -10.75 -26.59 1.70
C GLU A 112 -11.15 -26.78 0.24
N ILE A 113 -10.14 -26.98 -0.62
CA ILE A 113 -10.32 -27.23 -2.04
C ILE A 113 -9.60 -28.53 -2.41
N PHE A 114 -10.26 -29.40 -3.16
CA PHE A 114 -9.68 -30.62 -3.69
C PHE A 114 -9.50 -30.55 -5.20
N LEU A 115 -8.54 -31.33 -5.69
CA LEU A 115 -8.38 -31.61 -7.10
C LEU A 115 -7.76 -32.98 -7.30
N GLU A 116 -7.94 -33.51 -8.50
CA GLU A 116 -7.29 -34.72 -8.97
C GLU A 116 -6.38 -34.38 -10.14
N VAL A 117 -5.15 -34.90 -10.12
CA VAL A 117 -4.18 -34.68 -11.19
C VAL A 117 -3.54 -36.00 -11.60
N ARG A 118 -3.38 -36.21 -12.90
CA ARG A 118 -2.67 -37.40 -13.42
C ARG A 118 -1.24 -37.46 -12.87
N ALA A 119 -0.83 -38.65 -12.44
CA ALA A 119 0.50 -38.89 -11.89
C ALA A 119 1.63 -38.65 -12.92
N ASP A 120 1.32 -38.74 -14.22
CA ASP A 120 2.24 -38.50 -15.34
C ASP A 120 2.28 -37.04 -15.82
N ASN A 121 1.63 -36.10 -15.11
CA ASN A 121 1.59 -34.68 -15.47
C ASN A 121 2.40 -33.79 -14.50
N PRO A 122 3.75 -33.76 -14.61
CA PRO A 122 4.59 -33.01 -13.69
C PRO A 122 4.39 -31.48 -13.80
N ALA A 123 3.96 -30.98 -14.96
CA ALA A 123 3.69 -29.56 -15.16
C ALA A 123 2.49 -29.08 -14.33
N ALA A 124 1.38 -29.82 -14.37
CA ALA A 124 0.21 -29.52 -13.54
C ALA A 124 0.51 -29.73 -12.05
N GLN A 125 1.20 -30.81 -11.69
CA GLN A 125 1.63 -31.05 -10.30
C GLN A 125 2.50 -29.90 -9.77
N GLY A 126 3.43 -29.38 -10.58
CA GLY A 126 4.26 -28.23 -10.22
C GLY A 126 3.44 -26.95 -10.01
N LEU A 127 2.45 -26.70 -10.88
CA LEU A 127 1.50 -25.59 -10.72
C LEU A 127 0.74 -25.69 -9.38
N TYR A 128 0.15 -26.84 -9.07
CA TYR A 128 -0.65 -27.02 -7.86
C TYR A 128 0.18 -26.92 -6.59
N LYS A 129 1.36 -27.55 -6.55
CA LYS A 129 2.30 -27.40 -5.43
C LYS A 129 2.72 -25.95 -5.23
N GLY A 130 3.00 -25.22 -6.31
CA GLY A 130 3.32 -23.79 -6.26
C GLY A 130 2.17 -22.90 -5.76
N LEU A 131 0.93 -23.40 -5.83
CA LEU A 131 -0.27 -22.74 -5.28
C LEU A 131 -0.61 -23.21 -3.86
N GLY A 132 0.21 -24.07 -3.26
CA GLY A 132 0.05 -24.56 -1.88
C GLY A 132 -0.80 -25.82 -1.74
N PHE A 133 -1.15 -26.50 -2.84
CA PHE A 133 -1.82 -27.80 -2.74
C PHE A 133 -0.84 -28.88 -2.27
N GLU A 134 -1.27 -29.70 -1.31
CA GLU A 134 -0.55 -30.84 -0.81
C GLU A 134 -1.18 -32.13 -1.37
N GLN A 135 -0.36 -33.09 -1.80
CA GLN A 135 -0.87 -34.41 -2.13
C GLN A 135 -1.25 -35.13 -0.83
N ILE A 136 -2.51 -35.54 -0.72
CA ILE A 136 -3.04 -36.22 0.46
C ILE A 136 -3.30 -37.71 0.25
N ASP A 137 -3.51 -38.13 -1.01
CA ASP A 137 -3.80 -39.53 -1.34
C ASP A 137 -3.52 -39.83 -2.83
N THR A 138 -3.66 -41.09 -3.24
CA THR A 138 -3.54 -41.55 -4.64
C THR A 138 -4.63 -42.56 -4.98
N ARG A 139 -5.48 -42.25 -5.98
CA ARG A 139 -6.40 -43.24 -6.57
C ARG A 139 -5.67 -44.05 -7.62
N LYS A 140 -5.56 -45.35 -7.39
CA LYS A 140 -4.87 -46.27 -8.31
C LYS A 140 -5.67 -46.50 -9.58
N ARG A 141 -5.00 -46.40 -10.73
CA ARG A 141 -5.56 -46.67 -12.08
C ARG A 141 -6.87 -45.92 -12.35
N TYR A 142 -6.96 -44.68 -11.90
CA TYR A 142 -8.18 -43.87 -11.99
C TYR A 142 -8.47 -43.43 -13.44
N TYR A 143 -7.46 -42.92 -14.14
CA TYR A 143 -7.60 -42.49 -15.53
C TYR A 143 -7.55 -43.71 -16.46
N GLN A 144 -8.66 -43.96 -17.14
CA GLN A 144 -8.85 -45.08 -18.05
C GLN A 144 -9.05 -44.55 -19.47
N PRO A 145 -8.55 -45.25 -20.51
CA PRO A 145 -8.00 -46.62 -20.49
C PRO A 145 -6.50 -46.71 -20.15
N ASP A 146 -5.82 -45.59 -19.94
CA ASP A 146 -4.35 -45.56 -19.77
C ASP A 146 -3.85 -46.24 -18.48
N GLY A 147 -4.73 -46.43 -17.50
CA GLY A 147 -4.40 -47.05 -16.21
C GLY A 147 -3.53 -46.16 -15.33
N ILE A 148 -3.57 -44.83 -15.52
CA ILE A 148 -2.76 -43.87 -14.78
C ILE A 148 -3.40 -43.52 -13.45
N ASP A 149 -2.57 -43.40 -12.42
CA ASP A 149 -3.00 -43.00 -11.07
C ASP A 149 -3.42 -41.52 -11.05
N ALA A 150 -4.42 -41.19 -10.22
CA ALA A 150 -4.77 -39.82 -9.88
C ALA A 150 -4.21 -39.46 -8.51
N LEU A 151 -3.39 -38.41 -8.45
CA LEU A 151 -2.96 -37.83 -7.18
C LEU A 151 -4.09 -36.93 -6.68
N ILE A 152 -4.62 -37.23 -5.50
CA ILE A 152 -5.59 -36.36 -4.84
C ILE A 152 -4.80 -35.29 -4.09
N MET A 153 -5.03 -34.04 -4.46
CA MET A 153 -4.40 -32.90 -3.80
C MET A 153 -5.44 -32.05 -3.09
N ARG A 154 -5.05 -31.51 -1.93
CA ARG A 154 -5.89 -30.65 -1.10
C ARG A 154 -5.17 -29.34 -0.81
N LEU A 155 -5.91 -28.25 -0.90
CA LEU A 155 -5.57 -26.95 -0.35
C LEU A 155 -6.48 -26.66 0.84
N ASP A 156 -5.90 -26.53 2.03
CA ASP A 156 -6.64 -26.13 3.23
C ASP A 156 -6.72 -24.60 3.30
N LEU A 157 -7.91 -24.04 3.01
CA LEU A 157 -8.18 -22.61 3.07
C LEU A 157 -8.28 -22.09 4.51
N SER A 158 -8.62 -22.94 5.48
CA SER A 158 -8.65 -22.56 6.89
C SER A 158 -7.24 -22.34 7.46
N LYS A 159 -6.27 -23.16 7.01
CA LYS A 159 -4.83 -22.92 7.26
C LYS A 159 -4.29 -21.72 6.48
N GLN A 160 -5.00 -21.21 5.46
CA GLN A 160 -4.59 -19.98 4.79
C GLN A 160 -4.79 -18.70 5.61
N ASN A 161 -5.48 -18.73 6.76
CA ASN A 161 -5.38 -17.63 7.72
C ASN A 161 -3.96 -17.50 8.32
N ASN A 162 -3.11 -18.53 8.18
CA ASN A 162 -1.66 -18.49 8.40
C ASN A 162 -0.83 -18.25 7.12
N LEU A 163 -1.44 -17.99 5.95
CA LEU A 163 -0.77 -17.76 4.65
C LEU A 163 -0.87 -16.33 4.13
N GLN A 164 -1.44 -15.40 4.91
CA GLN A 164 -1.19 -14.00 4.66
C GLN A 164 0.28 -13.70 4.98
N PRO A 165 1.01 -13.00 4.09
CA PRO A 165 2.45 -12.84 4.23
C PRO A 165 2.76 -12.13 5.54
N LEU A 166 3.69 -12.68 6.31
CA LEU A 166 4.26 -12.04 7.48
C LEU A 166 5.41 -11.14 7.03
N VAL A 167 5.16 -9.83 6.97
CA VAL A 167 6.09 -8.85 6.42
C VAL A 167 6.68 -7.99 7.53
N LEU A 168 8.00 -7.86 7.50
CA LEU A 168 8.74 -6.92 8.32
C LEU A 168 9.02 -5.64 7.51
N GLY A 169 8.56 -4.49 7.98
CA GLY A 169 8.76 -3.18 7.37
C GLY A 169 9.82 -2.36 8.11
N ILE A 170 10.72 -1.71 7.36
CA ILE A 170 11.78 -0.84 7.88
C ILE A 170 11.62 0.57 7.31
N GLU A 171 11.46 1.55 8.20
CA GLU A 171 11.33 2.98 7.88
C GLU A 171 12.47 3.76 8.55
N THR A 172 13.27 4.46 7.73
CA THR A 172 14.42 5.28 8.16
C THR A 172 14.63 6.48 7.22
N SER A 173 13.56 7.07 6.68
CA SER A 173 13.65 8.14 5.68
C SER A 173 13.97 9.51 6.27
N CYS A 174 13.59 9.76 7.53
CA CYS A 174 13.76 11.06 8.19
C CYS A 174 14.48 10.92 9.55
N ASP A 175 13.79 11.12 10.67
CA ASP A 175 14.33 11.11 12.04
C ASP A 175 13.73 10.00 12.92
N GLU A 176 12.82 9.21 12.37
CA GLU A 176 12.10 8.12 13.01
C GLU A 176 12.65 6.77 12.52
N THR A 177 13.14 5.94 13.44
CA THR A 177 13.51 4.55 13.15
C THR A 177 12.29 3.67 13.44
N GLY A 178 11.59 3.25 12.39
CA GLY A 178 10.38 2.45 12.50
C GLY A 178 10.59 1.01 12.08
N ILE A 179 10.18 0.06 12.93
CA ILE A 179 10.04 -1.36 12.55
C ILE A 179 8.59 -1.78 12.78
N GLY A 180 7.93 -2.22 11.70
CA GLY A 180 6.58 -2.74 11.73
C GLY A 180 6.53 -4.20 11.31
N ILE A 181 5.61 -4.97 11.89
CA ILE A 181 5.36 -6.35 11.49
C ILE A 181 3.87 -6.50 11.23
N VAL A 182 3.53 -6.93 10.02
CA VAL A 182 2.15 -7.09 9.55
C VAL A 182 1.95 -8.51 9.02
N ARG A 183 0.80 -9.11 9.30
CA ARG A 183 0.33 -10.34 8.66
C ARG A 183 -0.83 -10.00 7.73
N GLY A 184 -0.54 -9.92 6.43
CA GLY A 184 -1.49 -9.44 5.41
C GLY A 184 -1.96 -8.02 5.69
N ASN A 185 -3.14 -7.89 6.29
CA ASN A 185 -3.73 -6.58 6.65
C ASN A 185 -3.79 -6.36 8.18
N THR A 186 -3.22 -7.27 8.97
CA THR A 186 -3.26 -7.22 10.44
C THR A 186 -1.93 -6.73 10.99
N LEU A 187 -1.95 -5.62 11.74
CA LEU A 187 -0.78 -5.13 12.45
C LEU A 187 -0.46 -6.01 13.67
N LEU A 188 0.79 -6.48 13.79
CA LEU A 188 1.26 -7.29 14.92
C LEU A 188 2.19 -6.52 15.86
N ALA A 189 3.04 -5.66 15.31
CA ALA A 189 3.91 -4.77 16.08
C ALA A 189 4.21 -3.50 15.29
N ASN A 190 4.38 -2.39 15.99
CA ASN A 190 4.86 -1.13 15.43
C ASN A 190 5.73 -0.39 16.45
N ILE A 191 7.04 -0.57 16.36
CA ILE A 191 8.00 0.05 17.27
C ILE A 191 8.66 1.23 16.55
N ILE A 192 8.66 2.38 17.21
CA ILE A 192 9.26 3.61 16.72
C ILE A 192 10.30 4.08 17.74
N SER A 193 11.51 4.38 17.27
CA SER A 193 12.53 5.10 18.02
C SER A 193 12.79 6.44 17.32
N SER A 194 12.35 7.54 17.94
CA SER A 194 12.52 8.89 17.39
C SER A 194 13.82 9.51 17.90
N SER A 195 14.55 10.15 16.99
CA SER A 195 15.75 10.96 17.30
C SER A 195 15.45 12.45 17.46
N MET A 196 14.16 12.82 17.51
CA MET A 196 13.69 14.21 17.52
C MET A 196 14.37 15.10 18.57
N ASP A 197 14.59 14.57 19.79
CA ASP A 197 15.24 15.30 20.88
C ASP A 197 16.70 15.68 20.56
N GLU A 198 17.40 14.87 19.75
CA GLU A 198 18.78 15.15 19.34
C GLU A 198 18.86 16.34 18.37
N HIS A 199 17.78 16.57 17.62
CA HIS A 199 17.63 17.67 16.66
C HIS A 199 17.17 18.98 17.30
N ALA A 200 16.56 18.91 18.49
CA ALA A 200 15.92 20.05 19.16
C ALA A 200 16.86 21.27 19.32
N ARG A 201 18.15 21.04 19.62
CA ARG A 201 19.14 22.12 19.78
C ARG A 201 19.49 22.86 18.47
N PHE A 202 19.22 22.23 17.32
CA PHE A 202 19.39 22.83 15.99
C PHE A 202 18.05 23.40 15.46
N GLY A 203 16.95 22.95 16.08
CA GLY A 203 15.56 23.30 15.78
C GLY A 203 15.13 22.88 14.37
N GLY A 204 15.65 21.74 13.91
CA GLY A 204 15.35 21.10 12.64
C GLY A 204 16.22 19.85 12.47
N VAL A 205 15.78 18.91 11.63
CA VAL A 205 16.46 17.62 11.44
C VAL A 205 17.83 17.84 10.80
N VAL A 206 18.88 17.32 11.45
CA VAL A 206 20.26 17.32 10.93
C VAL A 206 20.56 15.96 10.29
N PRO A 207 20.78 15.88 8.97
CA PRO A 207 20.85 14.59 8.26
C PRO A 207 21.88 13.59 8.81
N GLU A 208 23.07 14.05 9.18
CA GLU A 208 24.13 13.19 9.73
C GLU A 208 23.79 12.65 11.13
N ILE A 209 23.08 13.43 11.95
CA ILE A 209 22.64 13.00 13.28
C ILE A 209 21.56 11.93 13.13
N ALA A 210 20.59 12.17 12.24
CA ALA A 210 19.52 11.21 11.96
C ALA A 210 20.10 9.87 11.46
N ALA A 211 21.03 9.90 10.51
CA ALA A 211 21.69 8.68 10.02
C ALA A 211 22.39 7.88 11.13
N ARG A 212 23.09 8.56 12.06
CA ARG A 212 23.73 7.88 13.21
C ARG A 212 22.72 7.33 14.20
N ALA A 213 21.67 8.09 14.50
CA ALA A 213 20.61 7.63 15.40
C ALA A 213 19.92 6.37 14.84
N HIS A 214 19.67 6.30 13.53
CA HIS A 214 19.17 5.07 12.91
C HIS A 214 20.13 3.88 13.10
N LEU A 215 21.44 4.06 12.93
CA LEU A 215 22.42 2.98 13.11
C LEU A 215 22.38 2.42 14.55
N GLU A 216 22.24 3.30 15.54
CA GLU A 216 22.17 2.91 16.96
C GLU A 216 20.82 2.28 17.33
N ALA A 217 19.71 2.84 16.81
CA ALA A 217 18.37 2.45 17.19
C ALA A 217 17.84 1.20 16.45
N LEU A 218 18.36 0.88 15.27
CA LEU A 218 17.75 -0.12 14.39
C LEU A 218 17.66 -1.51 15.03
N LEU A 219 18.77 -2.05 15.54
CA LEU A 219 18.79 -3.39 16.12
C LEU A 219 17.90 -3.49 17.38
N PRO A 220 17.99 -2.57 18.38
CA PRO A 220 17.06 -2.56 19.51
C PRO A 220 15.59 -2.44 19.10
N THR A 221 15.28 -1.66 18.06
CA THR A 221 13.91 -1.48 17.57
C THR A 221 13.39 -2.76 16.90
N LEU A 222 14.25 -3.44 16.12
CA LEU A 222 13.96 -4.72 15.49
C LEU A 222 13.68 -5.81 16.52
N GLU A 223 14.54 -5.95 17.54
CA GLU A 223 14.37 -6.96 18.59
C GLU A 223 13.06 -6.76 19.37
N LYS A 224 12.73 -5.50 19.71
CA LYS A 224 11.46 -5.15 20.35
C LYS A 224 10.26 -5.49 19.47
N ALA A 225 10.33 -5.19 18.17
CA ALA A 225 9.22 -5.46 17.25
C ALA A 225 8.95 -6.97 17.11
N LEU A 226 10.00 -7.78 16.96
CA LEU A 226 9.89 -9.24 16.94
C LEU A 226 9.30 -9.78 18.25
N ALA A 227 9.73 -9.26 19.41
CA ALA A 227 9.20 -9.64 20.71
C ALA A 227 7.72 -9.27 20.89
N GLU A 228 7.32 -8.05 20.49
CA GLU A 228 5.93 -7.59 20.56
C GLU A 228 5.01 -8.40 19.65
N ALA A 229 5.45 -8.67 18.41
CA ALA A 229 4.72 -9.51 17.46
C ALA A 229 4.72 -11.00 17.86
N LYS A 230 5.56 -11.40 18.82
CA LYS A 230 5.76 -12.78 19.27
C LYS A 230 6.15 -13.72 18.13
N VAL A 231 7.06 -13.26 17.28
CA VAL A 231 7.61 -14.03 16.15
C VAL A 231 9.12 -13.97 16.14
N THR A 232 9.74 -14.96 15.51
CA THR A 232 11.17 -15.00 15.24
C THR A 232 11.46 -14.48 13.84
N LEU A 233 12.70 -14.04 13.61
CA LEU A 233 13.13 -13.58 12.29
C LEU A 233 12.98 -14.66 11.20
N GLY A 234 13.10 -15.95 11.56
CA GLY A 234 12.93 -17.06 10.62
C GLY A 234 11.50 -17.23 10.09
N GLU A 235 10.52 -16.78 10.86
CA GLU A 235 9.09 -16.83 10.51
C GLU A 235 8.67 -15.71 9.55
N ILE A 236 9.45 -14.63 9.44
CA ILE A 236 9.19 -13.54 8.48
C ILE A 236 9.24 -14.09 7.06
N ASP A 237 8.24 -13.76 6.23
CA ASP A 237 8.15 -14.20 4.84
C ASP A 237 8.85 -13.24 3.88
N ALA A 238 8.85 -11.95 4.20
CA ALA A 238 9.45 -10.91 3.37
C ALA A 238 9.86 -9.68 4.18
N ILE A 239 10.79 -8.91 3.62
CA ILE A 239 11.27 -7.66 4.21
C ILE A 239 10.90 -6.51 3.27
N ALA A 240 10.13 -5.54 3.76
CA ALA A 240 9.86 -4.29 3.08
C ALA A 240 10.72 -3.17 3.67
N VAL A 241 11.22 -2.28 2.83
CA VAL A 241 12.07 -1.16 3.27
C VAL A 241 11.78 0.07 2.45
N THR A 242 11.76 1.22 3.12
CA THR A 242 11.66 2.52 2.45
C THR A 242 12.91 2.77 1.61
N ASN A 243 12.75 2.95 0.29
CA ASN A 243 13.87 3.32 -0.58
C ASN A 243 13.84 4.79 -1.02
N GLY A 244 12.73 5.48 -0.74
CA GLY A 244 12.59 6.92 -0.94
C GLY A 244 11.12 7.36 -1.01
N PRO A 245 10.85 8.67 -1.13
CA PRO A 245 11.81 9.77 -0.93
C PRO A 245 12.29 9.89 0.53
N GLY A 246 13.33 10.70 0.78
CA GLY A 246 13.88 10.90 2.12
C GLY A 246 15.34 11.36 2.16
N LEU A 247 15.89 11.47 3.37
CA LEU A 247 17.29 11.84 3.59
C LEU A 247 18.20 10.68 3.17
N GLY A 248 19.06 10.90 2.17
CA GLY A 248 19.88 9.84 1.58
C GLY A 248 20.73 9.06 2.60
N GLY A 249 21.37 9.76 3.56
CA GLY A 249 22.12 9.14 4.65
C GLY A 249 21.28 8.22 5.53
N ALA A 250 20.07 8.66 5.88
CA ALA A 250 19.12 7.91 6.70
C ALA A 250 18.56 6.69 5.94
N LEU A 251 18.14 6.88 4.69
CA LEU A 251 17.65 5.80 3.82
C LEU A 251 18.68 4.68 3.65
N MET A 252 19.96 5.03 3.48
CA MET A 252 21.04 4.03 3.34
C MET A 252 21.15 3.09 4.55
N VAL A 253 20.82 3.56 5.76
CA VAL A 253 20.87 2.72 6.98
C VAL A 253 19.81 1.63 6.93
N GLY A 254 18.55 2.01 6.70
CA GLY A 254 17.44 1.05 6.58
C GLY A 254 17.63 0.09 5.40
N ILE A 255 18.01 0.62 4.23
CA ILE A 255 18.28 -0.18 3.02
C ILE A 255 19.41 -1.19 3.27
N GLY A 256 20.53 -0.74 3.88
CA GLY A 256 21.67 -1.59 4.18
C GLY A 256 21.28 -2.75 5.11
N ALA A 257 20.51 -2.46 6.15
CA ALA A 257 20.03 -3.46 7.08
C ALA A 257 19.00 -4.42 6.46
N ALA A 258 18.05 -3.91 5.68
CA ALA A 258 17.06 -4.74 4.99
C ALA A 258 17.75 -5.73 4.04
N LYS A 259 18.75 -5.27 3.28
CA LYS A 259 19.55 -6.13 2.41
C LYS A 259 20.36 -7.16 3.21
N ALA A 260 20.99 -6.76 4.32
CA ALA A 260 21.71 -7.67 5.18
C ALA A 260 20.81 -8.79 5.73
N LEU A 261 19.62 -8.42 6.23
CA LEU A 261 18.60 -9.36 6.70
C LEU A 261 18.10 -10.28 5.57
N ALA A 262 17.80 -9.74 4.39
CA ALA A 262 17.35 -10.51 3.23
C ALA A 262 18.39 -11.55 2.80
N VAL A 263 19.67 -11.16 2.73
CA VAL A 263 20.78 -12.07 2.39
C VAL A 263 20.97 -13.13 3.48
N ALA A 264 20.95 -12.75 4.75
CA ALA A 264 21.17 -13.67 5.87
C ALA A 264 20.05 -14.70 6.02
N THR A 265 18.80 -14.32 5.71
CA THR A 265 17.61 -15.16 5.90
C THR A 265 17.12 -15.84 4.61
N GLY A 266 17.65 -15.43 3.45
CA GLY A 266 17.17 -15.87 2.14
C GLY A 266 15.77 -15.38 1.78
N LYS A 267 15.25 -14.37 2.50
CA LYS A 267 13.88 -13.87 2.32
C LYS A 267 13.83 -12.79 1.23
N PRO A 268 12.73 -12.72 0.44
CA PRO A 268 12.53 -11.67 -0.55
C PRO A 268 12.48 -10.28 0.09
N ILE A 269 12.95 -9.29 -0.67
CA ILE A 269 12.99 -7.88 -0.27
C ILE A 269 12.11 -7.03 -1.19
N TYR A 270 11.43 -6.03 -0.63
CA TYR A 270 10.58 -5.08 -1.35
C TYR A 270 11.01 -3.65 -1.00
N ALA A 271 11.60 -2.95 -1.96
CA ALA A 271 11.96 -1.55 -1.86
C ALA A 271 10.74 -0.69 -2.21
N VAL A 272 10.13 -0.03 -1.22
CA VAL A 272 8.82 0.63 -1.38
C VAL A 272 8.88 2.13 -1.16
N ASN A 273 7.93 2.83 -1.78
CA ASN A 273 7.79 4.27 -1.71
C ASN A 273 7.17 4.72 -0.38
N HIS A 274 7.86 5.64 0.30
CA HIS A 274 7.47 6.23 1.57
C HIS A 274 6.08 6.89 1.53
N LEU A 275 5.82 7.74 0.54
CA LEU A 275 4.57 8.49 0.41
C LEU A 275 3.40 7.55 0.13
N VAL A 276 3.62 6.50 -0.66
CA VAL A 276 2.60 5.48 -0.92
C VAL A 276 2.34 4.65 0.34
N GLY A 277 3.36 4.42 1.17
CA GLY A 277 3.23 3.82 2.50
C GLY A 277 2.22 4.57 3.38
N HIS A 278 2.36 5.90 3.48
CA HIS A 278 1.43 6.75 4.22
C HIS A 278 -0.04 6.61 3.76
N VAL A 279 -0.29 6.37 2.47
CA VAL A 279 -1.65 6.07 1.98
C VAL A 279 -2.07 4.65 2.35
N GLY A 280 -1.17 3.68 2.17
CA GLY A 280 -1.43 2.26 2.39
C GLY A 280 -1.72 1.88 3.83
N VAL A 281 -1.32 2.71 4.81
CA VAL A 281 -1.53 2.44 6.23
C VAL A 281 -3.01 2.34 6.62
N ASP A 282 -3.92 3.00 5.88
CA ASP A 282 -5.37 2.93 6.10
C ASP A 282 -5.92 1.49 5.98
N ILE A 283 -5.22 0.62 5.24
CA ILE A 283 -5.55 -0.80 5.09
C ILE A 283 -5.48 -1.52 6.43
N LEU A 284 -4.57 -1.13 7.32
CA LEU A 284 -4.41 -1.79 8.62
C LEU A 284 -5.60 -1.55 9.56
N GLU A 285 -6.35 -0.47 9.35
CA GLU A 285 -7.56 -0.19 10.13
C GLU A 285 -8.83 -0.75 9.49
N ARG A 286 -8.94 -0.61 8.16
CA ARG A 286 -10.20 -0.87 7.44
C ARG A 286 -10.19 -2.16 6.64
N GLY A 287 -9.05 -2.86 6.60
CA GLY A 287 -8.84 -4.11 5.87
C GLY A 287 -8.74 -3.95 4.34
N LYS A 288 -9.06 -2.78 3.79
CA LYS A 288 -8.86 -2.44 2.37
C LYS A 288 -8.79 -0.91 2.21
N LEU A 289 -8.06 -0.45 1.19
CA LEU A 289 -8.12 0.93 0.74
C LEU A 289 -9.19 1.02 -0.35
N GLU A 290 -10.10 1.98 -0.24
CA GLU A 290 -11.06 2.21 -1.32
C GLU A 290 -10.53 3.27 -2.27
N THR A 291 -10.55 2.98 -3.57
CA THR A 291 -10.09 3.88 -4.63
C THR A 291 -11.25 4.24 -5.58
N PRO A 292 -11.21 5.41 -6.25
CA PRO A 292 -10.20 6.45 -6.12
C PRO A 292 -10.27 7.18 -4.76
N THR A 293 -9.13 7.65 -4.28
CA THR A 293 -9.00 8.49 -3.06
C THR A 293 -7.98 9.59 -3.31
N VAL A 294 -8.30 10.82 -2.88
CA VAL A 294 -7.31 11.90 -2.80
C VAL A 294 -6.63 11.79 -1.44
N ALA A 295 -5.31 11.83 -1.40
CA ALA A 295 -4.54 11.77 -0.17
C ALA A 295 -3.75 13.07 0.02
N LEU A 296 -3.99 13.78 1.12
CA LEU A 296 -3.19 14.91 1.56
C LEU A 296 -2.20 14.42 2.63
N LEU A 297 -0.91 14.37 2.26
CA LEU A 297 0.17 13.93 3.13
C LEU A 297 0.92 15.16 3.64
N VAL A 298 0.91 15.39 4.95
CA VAL A 298 1.48 16.59 5.58
C VAL A 298 2.34 16.18 6.78
N SER A 299 3.64 16.09 6.58
CA SER A 299 4.63 15.77 7.61
C SER A 299 5.57 16.95 7.89
N GLY A 300 6.63 16.72 8.68
CA GLY A 300 7.70 17.70 8.89
C GLY A 300 8.38 18.11 7.59
N GLY A 301 8.69 17.15 6.73
CA GLY A 301 9.45 17.34 5.48
C GLY A 301 8.65 17.23 4.19
N HIS A 302 7.39 16.78 4.25
CA HIS A 302 6.56 16.60 3.05
C HIS A 302 5.23 17.35 3.17
N THR A 303 4.81 17.95 2.07
CA THR A 303 3.43 18.39 1.89
C THR A 303 3.04 18.10 0.45
N SER A 304 2.26 17.04 0.26
CA SER A 304 1.93 16.51 -1.06
C SER A 304 0.45 16.14 -1.13
N LEU A 305 -0.14 16.38 -2.30
CA LEU A 305 -1.51 16.00 -2.62
C LEU A 305 -1.47 14.95 -3.73
N LEU A 306 -1.99 13.78 -3.45
CA LEU A 306 -1.94 12.62 -4.33
C LEU A 306 -3.35 12.24 -4.79
N LEU A 307 -3.44 11.72 -6.02
CA LEU A 307 -4.61 11.01 -6.53
C LEU A 307 -4.28 9.54 -6.68
N VAL A 308 -4.95 8.71 -5.88
CA VAL A 308 -4.71 7.27 -5.83
C VAL A 308 -5.89 6.56 -6.47
N ARG A 309 -5.70 6.08 -7.69
CA ARG A 309 -6.69 5.26 -8.41
C ARG A 309 -6.45 3.76 -8.19
N ASP A 310 -5.18 3.39 -8.02
CA ASP A 310 -4.73 2.08 -7.58
C ASP A 310 -3.47 2.26 -6.74
N LEU A 311 -3.43 1.71 -5.53
CA LEU A 311 -2.32 1.90 -4.59
C LEU A 311 -0.98 1.37 -5.15
N LEU A 312 -1.02 0.35 -5.99
CA LEU A 312 0.17 -0.38 -6.45
C LEU A 312 0.60 0.01 -7.86
N GLN A 313 -0.29 0.59 -8.66
CA GLN A 313 -0.08 0.84 -10.09
C GLN A 313 -0.37 2.28 -10.54
N ASP A 314 -1.24 3.00 -9.84
CA ASP A 314 -1.77 4.29 -10.34
C ASP A 314 -1.91 5.30 -9.21
N VAL A 315 -0.76 5.89 -8.87
CA VAL A 315 -0.61 7.00 -7.92
C VAL A 315 -0.04 8.21 -8.67
N GLU A 316 -0.81 9.29 -8.70
CA GLU A 316 -0.46 10.54 -9.37
C GLU A 316 -0.19 11.64 -8.33
N LEU A 317 0.91 12.38 -8.47
CA LEU A 317 1.14 13.61 -7.73
C LEU A 317 0.33 14.74 -8.37
N LEU A 318 -0.62 15.30 -7.62
CA LEU A 318 -1.42 16.45 -8.06
C LEU A 318 -0.72 17.78 -7.79
N GLY A 319 -0.04 17.88 -6.65
CA GLY A 319 0.71 19.05 -6.24
C GLY A 319 1.53 18.80 -4.99
N GLU A 320 2.55 19.60 -4.79
CA GLU A 320 3.46 19.52 -3.64
C GLU A 320 3.88 20.91 -3.17
N THR A 321 4.54 20.99 -2.01
CA THR A 321 5.16 22.25 -1.61
C THR A 321 6.28 22.63 -2.59
N ILE A 322 6.29 23.89 -3.03
CA ILE A 322 7.38 24.45 -3.84
C ILE A 322 8.47 25.10 -2.97
N ASP A 323 8.24 25.19 -1.66
CA ASP A 323 9.19 25.74 -0.68
C ASP A 323 9.21 24.95 0.65
N ASP A 324 8.90 25.58 1.78
CA ASP A 324 8.87 24.95 3.09
C ASP A 324 7.67 23.97 3.15
N ALA A 325 7.85 22.79 3.73
CA ALA A 325 6.71 21.94 4.11
C ALA A 325 5.91 22.59 5.25
N ALA A 326 4.65 22.16 5.43
CA ALA A 326 3.80 22.74 6.47
C ALA A 326 4.38 22.51 7.87
N GLY A 327 4.89 21.30 8.17
CA GLY A 327 5.50 21.00 9.46
C GLY A 327 6.74 21.86 9.74
N GLU A 328 7.59 22.07 8.74
CA GLU A 328 8.72 22.99 8.85
C GLU A 328 8.28 24.45 9.13
N ALA A 329 7.17 24.89 8.53
CA ALA A 329 6.62 26.20 8.85
C ALA A 329 6.14 26.30 10.32
N PHE A 330 5.53 25.23 10.87
CA PHE A 330 5.19 25.16 12.30
C PHE A 330 6.43 25.25 13.18
N ASP A 331 7.49 24.50 12.87
CA ASP A 331 8.74 24.50 13.65
C ASP A 331 9.42 25.88 13.65
N LYS A 332 9.48 26.53 12.49
CA LYS A 332 10.08 27.87 12.36
C LYS A 332 9.24 28.92 13.09
N VAL A 333 7.92 28.88 13.00
CA VAL A 333 7.03 29.83 13.71
C VAL A 333 7.06 29.60 15.23
N ALA A 334 7.09 28.35 15.69
CA ALA A 334 7.25 28.04 17.10
C ALA A 334 8.54 28.68 17.66
N ARG A 335 9.65 28.59 16.93
CA ARG A 335 10.91 29.23 17.30
C ARG A 335 10.79 30.75 17.39
N VAL A 336 10.13 31.39 16.42
CA VAL A 336 9.88 32.86 16.44
C VAL A 336 9.10 33.27 17.68
N LEU A 337 8.15 32.43 18.13
CA LEU A 337 7.33 32.68 19.33
C LEU A 337 8.00 32.23 20.64
N GLY A 338 9.26 31.78 20.60
CA GLY A 338 9.97 31.28 21.78
C GLY A 338 9.42 29.97 22.35
N LEU A 339 8.67 29.20 21.55
CA LEU A 339 8.13 27.91 21.92
C LEU A 339 9.17 26.79 21.73
N LYS A 340 8.91 25.63 22.34
CA LYS A 340 9.80 24.46 22.24
C LYS A 340 9.69 23.79 20.87
N TYR A 341 10.71 23.00 20.54
CA TYR A 341 10.68 22.05 19.43
C TYR A 341 10.20 20.68 19.95
N PRO A 342 9.37 19.93 19.20
CA PRO A 342 8.75 20.26 17.91
C PRO A 342 7.70 21.36 17.98
N GLY A 343 7.63 22.19 16.94
CA GLY A 343 6.75 23.35 16.90
C GLY A 343 5.29 23.03 16.63
N GLY A 344 4.97 21.97 15.89
CA GLY A 344 3.58 21.59 15.59
C GLY A 344 2.69 21.44 16.83
N PRO A 345 3.03 20.53 17.77
CA PRO A 345 2.27 20.35 19.01
C PRO A 345 2.27 21.59 19.92
N GLU A 346 3.39 22.32 19.98
CA GLU A 346 3.50 23.51 20.84
C GLU A 346 2.67 24.68 20.32
N ILE A 347 2.61 24.89 19.00
CA ILE A 347 1.69 25.86 18.37
C ILE A 347 0.24 25.46 18.61
N ASP A 348 -0.10 24.17 18.48
CA ASP A 348 -1.48 23.71 18.72
C ASP A 348 -1.93 23.98 20.16
N ARG A 349 -1.02 23.78 21.13
CA ARG A 349 -1.27 24.10 22.55
C ARG A 349 -1.32 25.60 22.81
N ALA A 350 -0.39 26.37 22.23
CA ALA A 350 -0.34 27.82 22.40
C ALA A 350 -1.57 28.51 21.82
N ALA A 351 -2.17 27.97 20.76
CA ALA A 351 -3.37 28.50 20.12
C ALA A 351 -4.66 28.33 20.94
N ILE A 352 -4.64 27.60 22.07
CA ILE A 352 -5.82 27.40 22.92
C ILE A 352 -6.26 28.75 23.49
N GLY A 353 -7.52 29.12 23.23
CA GLY A 353 -8.11 30.38 23.70
C GLY A 353 -7.77 31.61 22.86
N GLY A 354 -6.95 31.48 21.81
CA GLY A 354 -6.66 32.57 20.87
C GLY A 354 -7.75 32.75 19.80
N ASP A 355 -7.88 33.96 19.28
CA ASP A 355 -8.77 34.27 18.16
C ASP A 355 -8.06 34.00 16.82
N PRO A 356 -8.52 33.03 16.01
CA PRO A 356 -7.94 32.72 14.70
C PRO A 356 -8.11 33.85 13.66
N LYS A 357 -8.89 34.89 13.97
CA LYS A 357 -9.12 36.07 13.12
C LYS A 357 -8.41 37.33 13.61
N ALA A 358 -7.71 37.26 14.75
CA ALA A 358 -7.00 38.40 15.31
C ALA A 358 -5.97 38.99 14.35
N ILE A 359 -5.26 38.12 13.60
CA ILE A 359 -4.21 38.53 12.68
C ILE A 359 -4.45 37.91 11.30
N ARG A 360 -4.50 38.77 10.28
CA ARG A 360 -4.70 38.33 8.90
C ARG A 360 -3.39 37.93 8.24
N PHE A 361 -2.96 36.69 8.46
CA PHE A 361 -1.82 36.13 7.76
C PHE A 361 -2.12 35.72 6.30
N PRO A 362 -1.14 35.76 5.39
CA PRO A 362 -1.36 35.43 3.98
C PRO A 362 -1.63 33.94 3.78
N ARG A 363 -2.47 33.61 2.78
CA ARG A 363 -2.70 32.23 2.31
C ARG A 363 -1.90 32.05 1.01
N GLY A 364 -0.79 31.33 1.07
CA GLY A 364 0.14 31.15 -0.06
C GLY A 364 -0.51 30.42 -1.24
N LEU A 365 -0.22 30.87 -2.47
CA LEU A 365 -0.71 30.28 -3.73
C LEU A 365 -2.23 30.11 -3.82
N MET A 366 -2.99 31.05 -3.26
CA MET A 366 -4.46 31.03 -3.26
C MET A 366 -5.09 32.17 -4.09
N LEU A 367 -4.30 33.06 -4.71
CA LEU A 367 -4.84 34.09 -5.60
C LEU A 367 -5.25 33.48 -6.95
N PRO A 368 -6.21 34.07 -7.70
CA PRO A 368 -6.67 33.51 -8.98
C PRO A 368 -5.53 33.19 -9.96
N LYS A 369 -4.57 34.12 -10.12
CA LYS A 369 -3.39 33.95 -10.98
C LYS A 369 -2.47 32.80 -10.54
N ASP A 370 -2.43 32.52 -9.23
CA ASP A 370 -1.59 31.46 -8.67
C ASP A 370 -2.30 30.12 -8.93
N MET A 371 -3.61 30.05 -8.70
CA MET A 371 -4.44 28.86 -8.90
C MET A 371 -4.53 28.39 -10.37
N GLU A 372 -4.20 29.24 -11.33
CA GLU A 372 -4.07 28.84 -12.75
C GLU A 372 -2.84 27.94 -13.00
N LYS A 373 -1.73 28.18 -12.29
CA LYS A 373 -0.46 27.46 -12.48
C LYS A 373 -0.17 26.44 -11.37
N HIS A 374 -0.60 26.78 -10.16
CA HIS A 374 -0.27 26.12 -8.90
C HIS A 374 -1.54 25.69 -8.17
N ARG A 375 -2.50 25.13 -8.93
CA ARG A 375 -3.83 24.79 -8.42
C ARG A 375 -3.76 23.97 -7.14
N TYR A 376 -2.87 22.97 -7.11
CA TYR A 376 -2.71 22.04 -6.00
C TYR A 376 -1.38 22.17 -5.26
N ASP A 377 -0.46 23.04 -5.73
CA ASP A 377 0.83 23.24 -5.07
C ASP A 377 0.70 24.11 -3.81
N PHE A 378 1.65 23.96 -2.89
CA PHE A 378 1.67 24.64 -1.60
C PHE A 378 2.88 25.57 -1.46
N SER A 379 2.75 26.62 -0.65
CA SER A 379 3.85 27.52 -0.28
C SER A 379 3.60 28.09 1.11
N PHE A 380 4.55 27.89 2.02
CA PHE A 380 4.48 28.33 3.41
C PHE A 380 5.65 29.26 3.80
N SER A 381 6.69 29.39 2.97
CA SER A 381 7.84 30.26 3.24
C SER A 381 7.42 31.74 3.45
N GLY A 382 6.49 32.24 2.62
CA GLY A 382 5.94 33.59 2.71
C GLY A 382 5.08 33.80 3.97
N LEU A 383 4.34 32.77 4.38
CA LEU A 383 3.55 32.79 5.60
C LEU A 383 4.44 32.91 6.85
N LYS A 384 5.47 32.07 6.96
CA LYS A 384 6.47 32.18 8.03
C LYS A 384 7.08 33.57 8.10
N THR A 385 7.48 34.13 6.96
CA THR A 385 8.10 35.47 6.89
C THR A 385 7.12 36.56 7.35
N ALA A 386 5.83 36.42 7.03
CA ALA A 386 4.81 37.34 7.49
C ALA A 386 4.62 37.28 9.02
N VAL A 387 4.67 36.09 9.62
CA VAL A 387 4.62 35.93 11.09
C VAL A 387 5.84 36.58 11.75
N ALA A 388 7.05 36.28 11.28
CA ALA A 388 8.28 36.86 11.82
C ALA A 388 8.27 38.39 11.79
N ARG A 389 7.91 38.98 10.65
CA ARG A 389 7.79 40.44 10.51
C ARG A 389 6.71 41.05 11.39
N TRP A 390 5.61 40.35 11.59
CA TRP A 390 4.54 40.82 12.48
C TRP A 390 5.03 40.88 13.93
N VAL A 391 5.74 39.83 14.38
CA VAL A 391 6.34 39.76 15.72
C VAL A 391 7.40 40.84 15.90
N GLU A 392 8.35 40.97 14.97
CA GLU A 392 9.40 42.01 14.99
C GLU A 392 8.79 43.43 15.07
N LEU A 393 7.71 43.68 14.32
CA LEU A 393 7.04 44.98 14.34
C LEU A 393 6.37 45.24 15.69
N ALA A 394 5.67 44.25 16.27
CA ALA A 394 5.05 44.39 17.59
C ALA A 394 6.11 44.65 18.68
N GLU A 395 7.23 43.92 18.66
CA GLU A 395 8.36 44.14 19.57
C GLU A 395 8.96 45.54 19.42
N SER A 396 9.16 45.99 18.18
CA SER A 396 9.72 47.33 17.91
C SER A 396 8.84 48.47 18.44
N LYS A 397 7.53 48.24 18.55
CA LYS A 397 6.55 49.17 19.11
C LYS A 397 6.29 48.98 20.61
N GLN A 398 6.96 48.01 21.25
CA GLN A 398 6.72 47.61 22.63
C GLN A 398 5.25 47.22 22.90
N GLU A 399 4.59 46.65 21.89
CA GLU A 399 3.24 46.11 22.01
C GLU A 399 3.29 44.73 22.69
N GLU A 400 2.30 44.44 23.54
CA GLU A 400 2.18 43.11 24.15
C GLU A 400 1.75 42.09 23.09
N ILE A 401 2.53 41.02 22.93
CA ILE A 401 2.26 39.97 21.95
C ILE A 401 1.40 38.90 22.60
N ASN A 402 0.13 38.81 22.17
CA ASN A 402 -0.71 37.67 22.52
C ASN A 402 -0.31 36.45 21.68
N ILE A 403 0.55 35.59 22.25
CA ILE A 403 1.04 34.37 21.58
C ILE A 403 -0.11 33.48 21.13
N ALA A 404 -1.22 33.42 21.88
CA ALA A 404 -2.36 32.59 21.54
C ALA A 404 -3.04 33.04 20.24
N ASP A 405 -3.22 34.35 20.07
CA ASP A 405 -3.81 34.93 18.86
C ASP A 405 -2.90 34.74 17.63
N VAL A 406 -1.58 34.88 17.81
CA VAL A 406 -0.60 34.64 16.75
C VAL A 406 -0.60 33.18 16.32
N ALA A 407 -0.52 32.26 17.29
CA ALA A 407 -0.55 30.82 17.05
C ALA A 407 -1.87 30.37 16.39
N ALA A 408 -3.01 30.86 16.89
CA ALA A 408 -4.33 30.55 16.33
C ALA A 408 -4.47 31.07 14.90
N SER A 409 -4.09 32.32 14.64
CA SER A 409 -4.17 32.94 13.31
C SER A 409 -3.23 32.27 12.30
N PHE A 410 -2.02 31.88 12.71
CA PHE A 410 -1.07 31.15 11.87
C PHE A 410 -1.57 29.75 11.53
N ARG A 411 -1.99 28.97 12.55
CA ARG A 411 -2.56 27.63 12.39
C ARG A 411 -3.76 27.65 11.45
N GLU A 412 -4.65 28.64 11.59
CA GLU A 412 -5.80 28.81 10.70
C GLU A 412 -5.37 29.05 9.24
N ALA A 413 -4.34 29.88 9.01
CA ALA A 413 -3.84 30.14 7.65
C ALA A 413 -3.26 28.88 7.00
N VAL A 414 -2.53 28.05 7.74
CA VAL A 414 -1.98 26.78 7.23
C VAL A 414 -3.12 25.79 6.92
N ALA A 415 -4.02 25.57 7.88
CA ALA A 415 -5.14 24.63 7.73
C ALA A 415 -6.06 25.02 6.56
N ASP A 416 -6.34 26.32 6.42
CA ASP A 416 -7.18 26.86 5.35
C ASP A 416 -6.61 26.56 3.95
N VAL A 417 -5.30 26.77 3.73
CA VAL A 417 -4.66 26.46 2.44
C VAL A 417 -4.70 24.95 2.16
N LEU A 418 -4.28 24.14 3.14
CA LEU A 418 -4.20 22.68 3.01
C LEU A 418 -5.56 22.07 2.63
N ILE A 419 -6.59 22.38 3.42
CA ILE A 419 -7.92 21.77 3.23
C ILE A 419 -8.63 22.35 2.00
N SER A 420 -8.48 23.65 1.71
CA SER A 420 -9.08 24.23 0.49
C SER A 420 -8.61 23.50 -0.77
N LYS A 421 -7.29 23.27 -0.90
CA LYS A 421 -6.71 22.62 -2.08
C LYS A 421 -7.06 21.13 -2.14
N ALA A 422 -7.09 20.44 -1.00
CA ALA A 422 -7.49 19.04 -0.93
C ALA A 422 -8.96 18.84 -1.33
N VAL A 423 -9.88 19.66 -0.81
CA VAL A 423 -11.31 19.61 -1.18
C VAL A 423 -11.51 20.00 -2.65
N ALA A 424 -10.80 21.01 -3.14
CA ALA A 424 -10.83 21.37 -4.57
C ALA A 424 -10.41 20.19 -5.46
N ALA A 425 -9.32 19.49 -5.11
CA ALA A 425 -8.89 18.30 -5.84
C ALA A 425 -9.94 17.18 -5.85
N CYS A 426 -10.60 16.92 -4.72
CA CYS A 426 -11.71 15.96 -4.66
C CYS A 426 -12.85 16.35 -5.61
N ILE A 427 -13.26 17.62 -5.61
CA ILE A 427 -14.34 18.12 -6.47
C ILE A 427 -13.94 18.04 -7.95
N ASP A 428 -12.78 18.58 -8.31
CA ASP A 428 -12.30 18.65 -9.70
C ASP A 428 -12.11 17.26 -10.31
N LYS A 429 -11.60 16.31 -9.51
CA LYS A 429 -11.35 14.93 -9.93
C LYS A 429 -12.54 14.00 -9.69
N LYS A 430 -13.65 14.52 -9.13
CA LYS A 430 -14.87 13.76 -8.78
C LYS A 430 -14.59 12.55 -7.86
N VAL A 431 -13.71 12.75 -6.89
CA VAL A 431 -13.33 11.72 -5.92
C VAL A 431 -14.09 11.97 -4.62
N PRO A 432 -14.92 11.02 -4.14
CA PRO A 432 -15.78 11.23 -2.98
C PRO A 432 -15.05 11.03 -1.63
N ARG A 433 -13.71 10.98 -1.62
CA ARG A 433 -12.90 10.58 -0.47
C ARG A 433 -11.62 11.40 -0.35
N LEU A 434 -11.37 11.89 0.86
CA LEU A 434 -10.12 12.53 1.25
C LEU A 434 -9.46 11.76 2.40
N LEU A 435 -8.24 11.28 2.18
CA LEU A 435 -7.40 10.69 3.22
C LEU A 435 -6.39 11.74 3.70
N LEU A 436 -6.24 11.89 5.02
CA LEU A 436 -5.19 12.71 5.63
C LEU A 436 -4.13 11.81 6.27
N GLY A 437 -2.85 12.05 5.95
CA GLY A 437 -1.70 11.38 6.56
C GLY A 437 -0.58 12.37 6.87
N GLY A 438 0.43 11.92 7.60
CA GLY A 438 1.57 12.75 8.05
C GLY A 438 1.39 13.36 9.45
N GLY A 439 2.51 13.70 10.10
CA GLY A 439 2.54 14.16 11.49
C GLY A 439 1.77 15.46 11.77
N VAL A 440 1.59 16.34 10.77
CA VAL A 440 0.83 17.60 10.95
C VAL A 440 -0.67 17.33 11.14
N VAL A 441 -1.16 16.14 10.77
CA VAL A 441 -2.54 15.70 11.04
C VAL A 441 -2.85 15.61 12.54
N ALA A 442 -1.82 15.56 13.40
CA ALA A 442 -1.98 15.69 14.85
C ALA A 442 -2.54 17.07 15.28
N ASN A 443 -2.48 18.09 14.42
CA ASN A 443 -3.09 19.39 14.67
C ASN A 443 -4.63 19.31 14.74
N SER A 444 -5.19 19.70 15.89
CA SER A 444 -6.64 19.64 16.13
C SER A 444 -7.45 20.45 15.13
N ARG A 445 -7.03 21.69 14.86
CA ARG A 445 -7.75 22.60 13.96
C ARG A 445 -7.75 22.12 12.51
N LEU A 446 -6.66 21.51 12.04
CA LEU A 446 -6.61 20.92 10.70
C LEU A 446 -7.68 19.84 10.52
N ARG A 447 -7.85 18.95 11.52
CA ARG A 447 -8.86 17.88 11.49
C ARG A 447 -10.28 18.43 11.55
N GLU A 448 -10.53 19.42 12.40
CA GLU A 448 -11.83 20.09 12.50
C GLU A 448 -12.25 20.72 11.16
N LEU A 449 -11.34 21.49 10.55
CA LEU A 449 -11.61 22.17 9.29
C LEU A 449 -11.77 21.18 8.13
N ALA A 450 -11.01 20.07 8.14
CA ALA A 450 -11.20 18.98 7.19
C ALA A 450 -12.59 18.36 7.33
N ALA A 451 -13.04 18.07 8.55
CA ALA A 451 -14.35 17.47 8.80
C ALA A 451 -15.49 18.39 8.33
N GLU A 452 -15.41 19.68 8.67
CA GLU A 452 -16.37 20.71 8.25
C GLU A 452 -16.49 20.76 6.72
N ARG A 453 -15.38 20.99 6.02
CA ARG A 453 -15.40 21.21 4.56
C ARG A 453 -15.67 19.94 3.76
N CYS A 454 -15.24 18.78 4.25
CA CYS A 454 -15.59 17.51 3.62
C CYS A 454 -17.09 17.24 3.73
N ALA A 455 -17.69 17.47 4.91
CA ALA A 455 -19.12 17.30 5.11
C ALA A 455 -19.95 18.23 4.21
N GLU A 456 -19.55 19.50 4.09
CA GLU A 456 -20.21 20.48 3.20
C GLU A 456 -20.22 20.07 1.73
N ASN A 457 -19.24 19.28 1.29
CA ASN A 457 -19.06 18.86 -0.10
C ASN A 457 -19.40 17.38 -0.35
N GLY A 458 -19.94 16.66 0.65
CA GLY A 458 -20.27 15.24 0.53
C GLY A 458 -19.04 14.34 0.31
N ILE A 459 -17.88 14.75 0.81
CA ILE A 459 -16.63 14.00 0.75
C ILE A 459 -16.48 13.20 2.04
N GLU A 460 -16.18 11.91 1.94
CA GLU A 460 -15.84 11.08 3.07
C GLU A 460 -14.40 11.37 3.52
N LEU A 461 -14.24 11.87 4.75
CA LEU A 461 -12.94 12.11 5.36
C LEU A 461 -12.41 10.84 6.04
N ARG A 462 -11.17 10.46 5.71
CA ARG A 462 -10.45 9.34 6.31
C ARG A 462 -9.18 9.85 6.98
N ILE A 463 -9.04 9.50 8.26
CA ILE A 463 -7.84 9.80 9.05
C ILE A 463 -7.49 8.50 9.77
N PRO A 464 -6.35 7.86 9.46
CA PRO A 464 -5.85 6.73 10.24
C PRO A 464 -5.62 7.14 11.71
N ALA A 465 -5.45 6.17 12.62
CA ALA A 465 -5.01 6.44 13.98
C ALA A 465 -3.78 7.35 13.95
N LEU A 466 -3.74 8.33 14.85
CA LEU A 466 -2.65 9.32 14.86
C LEU A 466 -1.26 8.67 15.02
N SER A 467 -1.17 7.53 15.71
CA SER A 467 0.05 6.72 15.85
C SER A 467 0.54 6.07 14.55
N LEU A 468 -0.32 6.03 13.52
CA LEU A 468 -0.03 5.51 12.18
C LEU A 468 0.14 6.63 11.14
N CYS A 469 -0.09 7.89 11.52
CA CYS A 469 0.06 9.04 10.63
C CYS A 469 1.49 9.59 10.56
N THR A 470 2.31 9.41 11.60
CA THR A 470 3.75 9.74 11.59
C THR A 470 4.54 8.64 10.89
N ASP A 471 5.84 8.84 10.61
CA ASP A 471 6.60 7.82 9.87
C ASP A 471 6.78 6.58 10.75
N ASN A 472 6.46 5.41 10.20
CA ASN A 472 6.45 4.17 10.96
C ASN A 472 6.72 2.95 10.07
N GLY A 473 7.25 1.87 10.66
CA GLY A 473 7.53 0.66 9.88
C GLY A 473 6.27 -0.11 9.48
N ALA A 474 5.13 0.14 10.14
CA ALA A 474 3.87 -0.54 9.83
C ALA A 474 3.32 -0.16 8.45
N MET A 475 3.42 1.11 8.05
CA MET A 475 2.98 1.56 6.73
C MET A 475 3.80 0.92 5.59
N ILE A 476 5.09 0.69 5.85
CA ILE A 476 6.03 0.03 4.93
C ILE A 476 5.75 -1.47 4.84
N ALA A 477 5.53 -2.12 5.99
CA ALA A 477 5.13 -3.52 6.05
C ALA A 477 3.79 -3.75 5.33
N ALA A 478 2.81 -2.86 5.53
CA ALA A 478 1.49 -2.93 4.91
C ALA A 478 1.58 -2.84 3.38
N LEU A 479 2.33 -1.86 2.85
CA LEU A 479 2.53 -1.72 1.41
C LEU A 479 3.27 -2.94 0.83
N GLY A 480 4.30 -3.44 1.52
CA GLY A 480 4.98 -4.69 1.15
C GLY A 480 4.03 -5.89 1.11
N ALA A 481 3.15 -6.04 2.11
CA ALA A 481 2.16 -7.10 2.15
C ALA A 481 1.17 -7.00 0.99
N GLN A 482 0.71 -5.79 0.62
CA GLN A 482 -0.16 -5.60 -0.55
C GLN A 482 0.54 -6.00 -1.86
N LEU A 483 1.81 -5.64 -2.04
CA LEU A 483 2.60 -6.03 -3.22
C LEU A 483 2.68 -7.56 -3.34
N ILE A 484 2.98 -8.25 -2.24
CA ILE A 484 3.06 -9.72 -2.19
C ILE A 484 1.71 -10.36 -2.49
N MET A 485 0.63 -9.87 -1.86
CA MET A 485 -0.72 -10.38 -2.06
C MET A 485 -1.22 -10.14 -3.50
N ALA A 486 -0.76 -9.07 -4.16
CA ALA A 486 -1.00 -8.81 -5.57
C ALA A 486 -0.10 -9.63 -6.52
N GLY A 487 0.83 -10.44 -5.99
CA GLY A 487 1.75 -11.27 -6.76
C GLY A 487 2.86 -10.49 -7.47
N GLN A 488 3.20 -9.29 -6.98
CA GLN A 488 4.34 -8.53 -7.50
C GLN A 488 5.65 -9.24 -7.16
N PRO A 489 6.62 -9.29 -8.08
CA PRO A 489 7.92 -9.86 -7.80
C PRO A 489 8.69 -9.02 -6.78
N ALA A 490 9.53 -9.66 -5.99
CA ALA A 490 10.48 -9.00 -5.10
C ALA A 490 11.43 -8.08 -5.88
N SER A 491 11.94 -7.06 -5.20
CA SER A 491 13.00 -6.19 -5.70
C SER A 491 14.32 -6.96 -5.79
N SER A 492 15.17 -6.62 -6.76
CA SER A 492 16.56 -7.08 -6.77
C SER A 492 17.35 -6.46 -5.62
N LEU A 493 18.57 -6.94 -5.34
CA LEU A 493 19.45 -6.26 -4.38
C LEU A 493 20.12 -4.99 -4.95
N GLY A 494 19.83 -4.63 -6.21
CA GLY A 494 20.47 -3.54 -6.93
C GLY A 494 19.95 -2.13 -6.64
N PHE A 495 18.77 -1.98 -6.03
CA PHE A 495 18.20 -0.66 -5.75
C PHE A 495 19.05 0.15 -4.76
N GLY A 496 19.11 1.47 -4.95
CA GLY A 496 19.80 2.40 -4.06
C GLY A 496 18.83 3.23 -3.22
N SER A 497 19.38 4.15 -2.42
CA SER A 497 18.59 5.23 -1.81
C SER A 497 18.23 6.26 -2.88
N GLU A 498 16.94 6.59 -3.00
CA GLU A 498 16.43 7.56 -3.95
C GLU A 498 15.75 8.72 -3.21
N SER A 499 16.50 9.78 -2.89
CA SER A 499 16.00 10.89 -2.07
C SER A 499 14.78 11.60 -2.66
N THR A 500 14.63 11.58 -3.99
CA THR A 500 13.52 12.21 -4.73
C THR A 500 12.75 11.17 -5.56
N LEU A 501 12.51 9.98 -4.98
CA LEU A 501 11.77 8.91 -5.64
C LEU A 501 10.38 9.40 -6.07
N PRO A 502 10.04 9.39 -7.37
CA PRO A 502 8.72 9.79 -7.83
C PRO A 502 7.63 8.89 -7.24
N VAL A 503 6.49 9.47 -6.85
CA VAL A 503 5.36 8.72 -6.27
C VAL A 503 4.78 7.68 -7.23
N THR A 504 4.97 7.86 -8.54
CA THR A 504 4.59 6.90 -9.58
C THR A 504 5.39 5.59 -9.51
N THR A 505 6.55 5.60 -8.86
CA THR A 505 7.35 4.41 -8.58
C THR A 505 7.00 3.89 -7.19
N VAL A 506 6.00 3.01 -7.11
CA VAL A 506 5.57 2.39 -5.84
C VAL A 506 6.61 1.43 -5.28
N GLN A 507 7.30 0.69 -6.17
CA GLN A 507 8.35 -0.27 -5.83
C GLN A 507 9.54 -0.14 -6.79
N SER A 508 10.75 0.02 -6.26
CA SER A 508 11.98 -0.06 -7.07
C SER A 508 12.39 -1.51 -7.27
N ARG A 509 12.75 -1.89 -8.51
CA ARG A 509 13.06 -3.29 -8.89
C ARG A 509 14.53 -3.53 -9.11
#